data_AF-A0A965DJP7-F1
#
_entry.id   AF-A0A965DJP7-F1
#
_cell.length_a   1.000
_cell.length_b   1.000
_cell.length_c   1.000
_cell.angle_alpha   90.00
_cell.angle_beta   90.00
_cell.angle_gamma   90.00
#
_symmetry.space_group_name_H-M   'P 1'
#
loop_
_entity.id
_entity.type
_entity.pdbx_description
1 polymer ?
#
loop_
_entity_poly.entity_id
_entity_poly.type
_entity_poly.pdbx_seq_one_letter_code
_entity_poly.pdbx_strand_id
1 'polypeptide(L)'
;ELLRDKGFTVGRLDSRYKGIDRRDGGEQPDFNAELISWEHSFTPAINMYLREELKYKTDLKYYVFGPVNPWDRTGDKTGENLRQAMAENPYLHVLIQSGYYDGACDYFNAKYSMWQMDPSGKLKDRLSWEGYRSGHMMYLRRPDLESSNESLRNFIKKTTPKPGQPAKY
;
A
#
# COMPACT_ATOMS: atom_id res chain seq x y z
N GLU A 1 12.92 -7.22 -18.96
CA GLU A 1 12.60 -7.80 -17.64
C GLU A 1 13.79 -7.69 -16.72
N LEU A 2 13.56 -7.52 -15.42
CA LEU A 2 14.61 -7.47 -14.40
C LEU A 2 15.10 -8.90 -14.09
N LEU A 3 16.41 -9.09 -13.94
CA LEU A 3 17.06 -10.36 -13.53
C LEU A 3 16.86 -11.58 -14.46
N ARG A 4 16.32 -11.39 -15.66
CA ARG A 4 16.13 -12.46 -16.65
C ARG A 4 17.43 -13.15 -17.05
N ASP A 5 18.51 -12.38 -17.19
CA ASP A 5 19.87 -12.88 -17.48
C ASP A 5 20.38 -13.86 -16.42
N LYS A 6 19.76 -13.87 -15.23
CA LYS A 6 20.09 -14.74 -14.10
C LYS A 6 19.05 -15.83 -13.86
N GLY A 7 18.05 -15.97 -14.73
CA GLY A 7 16.97 -16.96 -14.59
C GLY A 7 16.03 -16.71 -13.42
N PHE A 8 15.87 -15.46 -12.97
CA PHE A 8 14.97 -15.11 -11.87
C PHE A 8 13.85 -14.19 -12.32
N THR A 9 12.67 -14.38 -11.72
CA THR A 9 11.59 -13.39 -11.69
C THR A 9 11.64 -12.57 -10.40
N VAL A 10 10.99 -11.41 -10.38
CA VAL A 10 10.90 -10.55 -9.20
C VAL A 10 9.46 -10.41 -8.74
N GLY A 11 9.26 -10.27 -7.43
CA GLY A 11 7.94 -10.10 -6.85
C GLY A 11 7.25 -8.82 -7.32
N ARG A 12 5.93 -8.88 -7.52
CA ARG A 12 5.13 -7.72 -7.96
C ARG A 12 4.92 -6.74 -6.81
N LEU A 13 4.58 -7.23 -5.62
CA LEU A 13 4.35 -6.40 -4.44
C LEU A 13 5.67 -6.06 -3.73
N ASP A 14 6.75 -6.81 -3.96
CA ASP A 14 8.08 -6.49 -3.45
C ASP A 14 9.16 -7.13 -4.33
N SER A 15 9.79 -6.29 -5.17
CA SER A 15 10.81 -6.71 -6.14
C SER A 15 12.11 -7.24 -5.51
N ARG A 16 12.26 -7.21 -4.17
CA ARG A 16 13.38 -7.84 -3.46
C ARG A 16 13.24 -9.36 -3.37
N TYR A 17 12.02 -9.88 -3.50
CA TYR A 17 11.75 -11.31 -3.55
C TYR A 17 12.05 -11.86 -4.94
N LYS A 18 12.69 -13.02 -4.99
CA LYS A 18 13.05 -13.70 -6.23
C LYS A 18 12.19 -14.95 -6.40
N GLY A 19 11.59 -15.08 -7.58
CA GLY A 19 10.91 -16.29 -8.03
C GLY A 19 11.77 -17.09 -9.01
N ILE A 20 11.40 -18.35 -9.19
CA ILE A 20 11.99 -19.24 -10.19
C ILE A 20 10.84 -19.81 -10.99
N ASP A 21 10.83 -19.50 -12.27
CA ASP A 21 9.79 -19.93 -13.19
C ASP A 21 10.25 -21.19 -13.95
N ARG A 22 9.30 -21.91 -14.56
CA ARG A 22 9.60 -23.09 -15.38
C ARG A 22 10.45 -22.76 -16.62
N ARG A 23 10.41 -21.50 -17.08
CA ARG A 23 11.17 -21.00 -18.22
C ARG A 23 11.65 -19.59 -17.92
N ASP A 24 12.85 -19.23 -18.36
CA ASP A 24 13.45 -17.89 -18.18
C ASP A 24 12.83 -16.80 -19.08
N GLY A 25 11.56 -16.95 -19.45
CA GLY A 25 10.85 -16.02 -20.32
C GLY A 25 9.37 -16.35 -20.43
N GLY A 26 8.54 -15.31 -20.38
CA GLY A 26 7.09 -15.38 -20.45
C GLY A 26 6.49 -13.97 -20.44
N GLU A 27 5.16 -13.87 -20.50
CA GLU A 27 4.46 -12.60 -20.34
C GLU A 27 4.14 -12.29 -18.86
N GLN A 28 4.12 -13.33 -18.01
CA GLN A 28 3.76 -13.24 -16.59
C GLN A 28 4.57 -14.27 -15.78
N PRO A 29 4.90 -13.98 -14.51
CA PRO A 29 5.51 -14.97 -13.63
C PRO A 29 4.60 -16.18 -13.38
N ASP A 30 5.18 -17.36 -13.19
CA ASP A 30 4.44 -18.58 -12.80
C ASP A 30 3.75 -18.41 -11.43
N PHE A 31 4.37 -17.66 -10.52
CA PHE A 31 3.80 -17.28 -9.22
C PHE A 31 4.44 -15.98 -8.69
N ASN A 32 3.77 -15.33 -7.74
CA ASN A 32 4.30 -14.16 -7.04
C ASN A 32 5.09 -14.62 -5.81
N ALA A 33 6.43 -14.54 -5.87
CA ALA A 33 7.33 -15.08 -4.84
C ALA A 33 7.11 -14.47 -3.44
N GLU A 34 6.79 -13.19 -3.39
CA GLU A 34 6.49 -12.47 -2.17
C GLU A 34 5.17 -12.93 -1.54
N LEU A 35 4.12 -13.13 -2.34
CA LEU A 35 2.81 -13.56 -1.84
C LEU A 35 2.89 -14.94 -1.20
N ILE A 36 3.58 -15.88 -1.84
CA ILE A 36 3.79 -17.23 -1.26
C ILE A 36 4.45 -17.11 0.11
N SER A 37 5.53 -16.33 0.23
CA SER A 37 6.22 -16.14 1.51
C SER A 37 5.32 -15.51 2.58
N TRP A 38 4.48 -14.55 2.21
CA TRP A 38 3.61 -13.82 3.14
C TRP A 38 2.41 -14.67 3.58
N GLU A 39 1.75 -15.35 2.64
CA GLU A 39 0.60 -16.22 2.92
C GLU A 39 0.94 -17.35 3.88
N HIS A 40 2.11 -17.97 3.71
CA HIS A 40 2.60 -18.98 4.64
C HIS A 40 2.80 -18.42 6.06
N SER A 41 3.20 -17.16 6.18
CA SER A 41 3.44 -16.51 7.47
C SER A 41 2.14 -16.05 8.14
N PHE A 42 1.16 -15.57 7.37
CA PHE A 42 -0.06 -14.96 7.90
C PHE A 42 -1.21 -15.94 8.12
N THR A 43 -1.41 -16.91 7.20
CA THR A 43 -2.58 -17.80 7.23
C THR A 43 -2.68 -18.63 8.52
N PRO A 44 -1.60 -19.28 9.00
CA PRO A 44 -1.68 -20.05 10.25
C PRO A 44 -1.90 -19.14 11.46
N ALA A 45 -1.19 -18.01 11.51
CA ALA A 45 -1.23 -17.08 12.63
C ALA A 45 -2.65 -16.54 12.89
N ILE A 46 -3.36 -16.10 11.84
CA ILE A 46 -4.72 -15.59 12.01
C ILE A 46 -5.72 -16.69 12.40
N ASN A 47 -5.60 -17.89 11.82
CA ASN A 47 -6.48 -19.01 12.18
C ASN A 47 -6.29 -19.43 13.64
N MET A 48 -5.04 -19.46 14.12
CA MET A 48 -4.72 -19.72 15.53
C MET A 48 -5.28 -18.62 16.42
N TYR A 49 -5.05 -17.35 16.09
CA TYR A 49 -5.53 -16.21 16.90
C TYR A 49 -7.06 -16.20 17.04
N LEU A 50 -7.79 -16.43 15.94
CA LEU A 50 -9.25 -16.49 15.96
C LEU A 50 -9.78 -17.61 16.87
N ARG A 51 -9.21 -18.82 16.77
CA ARG A 51 -9.70 -20.01 17.49
C ARG A 51 -9.25 -20.02 18.95
N GLU A 52 -7.99 -19.68 19.20
CA GLU A 52 -7.36 -19.87 20.50
C GLU A 52 -7.40 -18.62 21.38
N GLU A 53 -7.27 -17.43 20.81
CA GLU A 53 -7.31 -16.19 21.62
C GLU A 53 -8.73 -15.61 21.67
N LEU A 54 -9.34 -15.39 20.51
CA LEU A 54 -10.68 -14.81 20.41
C LEU A 54 -11.81 -15.82 20.66
N LYS A 55 -11.48 -17.11 20.79
CA LYS A 55 -12.42 -18.22 20.99
C LYS A 55 -13.55 -18.28 19.94
N TYR A 56 -13.31 -17.73 18.76
CA TYR A 56 -14.24 -17.77 17.65
C TYR A 56 -14.06 -19.06 16.85
N LYS A 57 -15.04 -19.95 16.92
CA LYS A 57 -15.06 -21.22 16.21
C LYS A 57 -16.15 -21.19 15.14
N THR A 58 -15.75 -21.44 13.91
CA THR A 58 -16.63 -21.50 12.75
C THR A 58 -16.16 -22.57 11.78
N ASP A 59 -17.11 -23.12 11.01
CA ASP A 59 -16.85 -24.02 9.89
C ASP A 59 -16.59 -23.25 8.58
N LEU A 60 -16.77 -21.92 8.61
CA LEU A 60 -16.43 -21.06 7.48
C LEU A 60 -14.91 -21.04 7.26
N LYS A 61 -14.51 -21.21 6.00
CA LYS A 61 -13.11 -21.08 5.58
C LYS A 61 -12.70 -19.62 5.65
N TYR A 62 -11.59 -19.35 6.35
CA TYR A 62 -10.95 -18.04 6.30
C TYR A 62 -10.22 -17.88 4.96
N TYR A 63 -10.60 -16.83 4.22
CA TYR A 63 -9.96 -16.47 2.94
C TYR A 63 -8.98 -15.33 3.17
N VAL A 64 -7.68 -15.60 3.02
CA VAL A 64 -6.65 -14.53 2.98
C VAL A 64 -6.84 -13.66 1.73
N PHE A 65 -7.22 -14.31 0.61
CA PHE A 65 -7.70 -13.67 -0.60
C PHE A 65 -9.06 -14.26 -0.98
N GLY A 66 -10.09 -13.40 -1.07
CA GLY A 66 -11.44 -13.81 -1.42
C GLY A 66 -11.64 -13.91 -2.95
N PRO A 67 -12.58 -14.76 -3.42
CA PRO A 67 -12.89 -14.93 -4.84
C PRO A 67 -13.78 -13.79 -5.35
N VAL A 68 -13.25 -12.56 -5.30
CA VAL A 68 -14.02 -11.33 -5.61
C VAL A 68 -13.89 -10.90 -7.07
N ASN A 69 -13.30 -11.75 -7.92
CA ASN A 69 -13.10 -11.46 -9.34
C ASN A 69 -14.28 -11.99 -10.19
N PRO A 70 -14.77 -11.22 -11.19
CA PRO A 70 -14.38 -9.84 -11.50
C PRO A 70 -14.99 -8.84 -10.51
N TRP A 71 -14.19 -7.88 -10.06
CA TRP A 71 -14.67 -6.74 -9.27
C TRP A 71 -15.18 -5.66 -10.21
N ASP A 72 -16.40 -5.16 -10.01
CA ASP A 72 -16.92 -4.05 -10.80
C ASP A 72 -16.18 -2.76 -10.47
N ARG A 73 -15.55 -2.17 -11.49
CA ARG A 73 -14.81 -0.90 -11.41
C ARG A 73 -15.53 0.24 -12.11
N THR A 74 -16.75 0.03 -12.57
CA THR A 74 -17.53 1.04 -13.29
C THR A 74 -17.74 2.27 -12.41
N GLY A 75 -17.42 3.45 -12.94
CA GLY A 75 -17.62 4.71 -12.23
C GLY A 75 -16.56 5.07 -11.19
N ASP A 76 -15.41 4.39 -11.16
CA ASP A 76 -14.30 4.76 -10.28
C ASP A 76 -13.79 6.17 -10.59
N LYS A 77 -14.01 7.09 -9.65
CA LYS A 77 -13.59 8.50 -9.69
C LYS A 77 -12.78 8.87 -8.44
N THR A 78 -12.13 7.89 -7.81
CA THR A 78 -11.52 8.05 -6.48
C THR A 78 -10.56 9.25 -6.41
N GLY A 79 -9.70 9.44 -7.41
CA GLY A 79 -8.78 10.58 -7.45
C GLY A 79 -9.48 11.94 -7.54
N GLU A 80 -10.51 12.06 -8.38
CA GLU A 80 -11.28 13.29 -8.53
C GLU A 80 -12.13 13.60 -7.28
N ASN A 81 -12.73 12.57 -6.69
CA ASN A 81 -13.47 12.70 -5.43
C ASN A 81 -12.56 13.16 -4.29
N LEU A 82 -11.34 12.63 -4.20
CA LEU A 82 -10.36 13.06 -3.21
C LEU A 82 -9.94 14.51 -3.45
N ARG A 83 -9.66 14.89 -4.70
CA ARG A 83 -9.34 16.29 -5.06
C ARG A 83 -10.47 17.23 -4.66
N GLN A 84 -11.72 16.90 -4.99
CA GLN A 84 -12.89 17.70 -4.64
C GLN A 84 -13.03 17.84 -3.12
N ALA A 85 -12.90 16.73 -2.38
CA ALA A 85 -12.95 16.75 -0.92
C ALA A 85 -11.86 17.65 -0.31
N MET A 86 -10.64 17.64 -0.87
CA MET A 86 -9.57 18.54 -0.43
C MET A 86 -9.85 20.01 -0.78
N ALA A 87 -10.53 20.28 -1.90
CA ALA A 87 -10.90 21.64 -2.29
C ALA A 87 -12.00 22.21 -1.39
N GLU A 88 -12.98 21.39 -1.00
CA GLU A 88 -14.10 21.77 -0.14
C GLU A 88 -13.70 21.84 1.34
N ASN A 89 -12.80 20.97 1.78
CA ASN A 89 -12.31 20.94 3.15
C ASN A 89 -10.85 21.46 3.21
N PRO A 90 -10.64 22.72 3.63
CA PRO A 90 -9.29 23.27 3.73
C PRO A 90 -8.41 22.60 4.80
N TYR A 91 -9.01 21.84 5.73
CA TYR A 91 -8.29 21.11 6.78
C TYR A 91 -7.99 19.66 6.39
N LEU A 92 -8.43 19.21 5.22
CA LEU A 92 -8.07 17.89 4.74
C LEU A 92 -6.63 17.92 4.23
N HIS A 93 -5.78 17.18 4.93
CA HIS A 93 -4.41 16.87 4.53
C HIS A 93 -4.32 15.39 4.12
N VAL A 94 -3.44 15.09 3.19
CA VAL A 94 -3.23 13.73 2.67
C VAL A 94 -1.76 13.37 2.78
N LEU A 95 -1.48 12.20 3.37
CA LEU A 95 -0.17 11.56 3.37
C LEU A 95 -0.22 10.35 2.46
N ILE A 96 0.75 10.23 1.56
CA ILE A 96 0.96 9.06 0.72
C ILE A 96 2.30 8.44 1.11
N GLN A 97 2.26 7.17 1.50
CA GLN A 97 3.45 6.39 1.86
C GLN A 97 3.70 5.35 0.76
N SER A 98 4.90 5.32 0.21
CA SER A 98 5.24 4.43 -0.91
C SER A 98 6.49 3.61 -0.63
N GLY A 99 6.44 2.32 -0.96
CA GLY A 99 7.62 1.46 -1.03
C GLY A 99 8.35 1.64 -2.36
N TYR A 100 9.67 1.81 -2.34
CA TYR A 100 10.48 1.89 -3.57
C TYR A 100 10.50 0.60 -4.38
N TYR A 101 10.21 -0.53 -3.75
CA TYR A 101 10.26 -1.86 -4.38
C TYR A 101 8.88 -2.42 -4.73
N ASP A 102 7.81 -1.65 -4.52
CA ASP A 102 6.43 -2.00 -4.90
C ASP A 102 6.22 -1.78 -6.40
N GLY A 103 5.87 -2.85 -7.11
CA GLY A 103 5.52 -2.82 -8.53
C GLY A 103 4.01 -2.92 -8.80
N ALA A 104 3.17 -3.06 -7.77
CA ALA A 104 1.71 -3.02 -7.93
C ALA A 104 1.15 -1.61 -7.77
N CYS A 105 1.69 -0.84 -6.82
CA CYS A 105 1.36 0.56 -6.56
C CYS A 105 2.65 1.37 -6.48
N ASP A 106 3.36 1.47 -7.62
CA ASP A 106 4.68 2.05 -7.64
C ASP A 106 4.72 3.53 -7.22
N TYR A 107 5.84 3.92 -6.62
CA TYR A 107 6.01 5.26 -6.07
C TYR A 107 5.90 6.38 -7.11
N PHE A 108 6.21 6.08 -8.38
CA PHE A 108 6.16 7.07 -9.45
C PHE A 108 4.72 7.36 -9.83
N ASN A 109 3.89 6.33 -10.00
CA ASN A 109 2.45 6.47 -10.20
C ASN A 109 1.80 7.21 -9.02
N ALA A 110 2.21 6.92 -7.78
CA ALA A 110 1.74 7.67 -6.61
C ALA A 110 2.04 9.17 -6.72
N LYS A 111 3.28 9.55 -7.05
CA LYS A 111 3.67 10.96 -7.27
C LYS A 111 2.95 11.58 -8.47
N TYR A 112 2.81 10.83 -9.55
CA TYR A 112 2.11 11.26 -10.74
C TYR A 112 0.64 11.59 -10.45
N SER A 113 -0.07 10.72 -9.72
CA SER A 113 -1.43 10.98 -9.26
C SER A 113 -1.50 12.24 -8.39
N MET A 114 -0.55 12.47 -7.48
CA MET A 114 -0.49 13.71 -6.69
C MET A 114 -0.40 14.96 -7.57
N TRP A 115 0.44 14.95 -8.60
CA TRP A 115 0.58 16.07 -9.53
C TRP A 115 -0.70 16.31 -10.34
N GLN A 116 -1.37 15.23 -10.78
CA GLN A 116 -2.63 15.33 -11.54
C GLN A 116 -3.81 15.79 -10.67
N MET A 117 -3.82 15.50 -9.37
CA MET A 117 -4.85 15.99 -8.45
C MET A 117 -4.75 17.50 -8.23
N ASP A 118 -3.55 18.10 -8.28
CA ASP A 118 -3.39 19.54 -8.07
C ASP A 118 -2.62 20.24 -9.21
N PRO A 119 -3.22 20.36 -10.41
CA PRO A 119 -2.59 21.08 -11.52
C PRO A 119 -2.32 22.56 -11.19
N SER A 120 -3.05 23.11 -10.22
CA SER A 120 -2.93 24.52 -9.80
C SER A 120 -1.83 24.77 -8.76
N GLY A 121 -1.29 23.72 -8.13
CA GLY A 121 -0.34 23.82 -7.02
C GLY A 121 -0.93 24.36 -5.71
N LYS A 122 -2.25 24.50 -5.58
CA LYS A 122 -2.93 25.08 -4.41
C LYS A 122 -3.10 24.10 -3.24
N LEU A 123 -3.01 22.80 -3.51
CA LEU A 123 -3.08 21.71 -2.53
C LEU A 123 -1.70 21.23 -2.09
N LYS A 124 -0.60 21.72 -2.70
CA LYS A 124 0.77 21.26 -2.44
C LYS A 124 1.15 21.21 -0.95
N ASP A 125 0.73 22.19 -0.16
CA ASP A 125 1.08 22.29 1.27
C ASP A 125 0.26 21.30 2.13
N ARG A 126 -0.74 20.65 1.53
CA ARG A 126 -1.64 19.67 2.14
C ARG A 126 -1.46 18.26 1.60
N LEU A 127 -0.61 18.08 0.59
CA LEU A 127 -0.21 16.80 0.03
C LEU A 127 1.21 16.47 0.48
N SER A 128 1.37 15.41 1.28
CA SER A 128 2.67 14.91 1.75
C SER A 128 2.96 13.54 1.14
N TRP A 129 4.22 13.30 0.79
CA TRP A 129 4.69 12.02 0.28
C TRP A 129 5.93 11.56 1.04
N GLU A 130 5.96 10.27 1.40
CA GLU A 130 7.06 9.64 2.09
C GLU A 130 7.45 8.32 1.40
N GLY A 131 8.75 8.11 1.21
CA GLY A 131 9.30 6.95 0.52
C GLY A 131 10.12 6.04 1.44
N TYR A 132 9.93 4.73 1.32
CA TYR A 132 10.57 3.74 2.18
C TYR A 132 11.29 2.67 1.36
N ARG A 133 12.39 2.12 1.89
CA ARG A 133 13.12 1.01 1.27
C ARG A 133 12.41 -0.34 1.53
N SER A 134 11.10 -0.35 1.30
CA SER A 134 10.21 -1.51 1.38
C SER A 134 9.47 -1.76 0.05
N GLY A 135 8.76 -2.88 -0.02
CA GLY A 135 7.71 -3.12 -1.02
C GLY A 135 6.36 -2.57 -0.57
N HIS A 136 5.30 -3.21 -1.02
CA HIS A 136 3.89 -2.83 -0.82
C HIS A 136 3.50 -2.72 0.66
N MET A 137 4.06 -3.59 1.51
CA MET A 137 3.73 -3.67 2.93
C MET A 137 4.94 -3.18 3.75
N MET A 138 4.99 -1.87 4.03
CA MET A 138 6.10 -1.23 4.77
C MET A 138 6.39 -1.91 6.11
N TYR A 139 5.35 -2.45 6.77
CA TYR A 139 5.45 -3.04 8.08
C TYR A 139 6.17 -4.40 8.13
N LEU A 140 6.45 -5.04 6.99
CA LEU A 140 7.15 -6.31 6.94
C LEU A 140 8.63 -6.22 7.35
N ARG A 141 9.25 -5.05 7.15
CA ARG A 141 10.64 -4.79 7.52
C ARG A 141 10.66 -3.83 8.69
N ARG A 142 11.16 -4.27 9.85
CA ARG A 142 11.13 -3.50 11.10
C ARG A 142 11.67 -2.06 10.99
N PRO A 143 12.81 -1.78 10.32
CA PRO A 143 13.24 -0.39 10.06
C PRO A 143 12.23 0.45 9.27
N ASP A 144 11.60 -0.14 8.26
CA ASP A 144 10.63 0.55 7.42
C ASP A 144 9.31 0.76 8.18
N LEU A 145 8.89 -0.20 9.03
CA LEU A 145 7.77 -0.05 9.98
C LEU A 145 7.98 1.11 10.94
N GLU A 146 9.16 1.18 11.56
CA GLU A 146 9.50 2.20 12.54
C GLU A 146 9.46 3.59 11.90
N SER A 147 10.14 3.74 10.77
CA SER A 147 10.15 5.01 10.02
C SER A 147 8.76 5.37 9.46
N SER A 148 7.98 4.41 8.94
CA SER A 148 6.64 4.69 8.42
C SER A 148 5.67 5.11 9.53
N ASN A 149 5.79 4.50 10.70
CA ASN A 149 5.01 4.89 11.87
C ASN A 149 5.39 6.28 12.37
N GLU A 150 6.67 6.62 12.38
CA GLU A 150 7.13 7.93 12.81
C GLU A 150 6.68 9.04 11.84
N SER A 151 6.77 8.81 10.53
CA SER A 151 6.18 9.72 9.53
C SER A 151 4.68 9.93 9.75
N LEU A 152 3.92 8.85 10.04
CA LEU A 152 2.48 8.95 10.33
C LEU A 152 2.22 9.77 11.61
N ARG A 153 2.99 9.54 12.68
CA ARG A 153 2.88 10.32 13.93
C ARG A 153 3.17 11.79 13.68
N ASN A 154 4.22 12.10 12.93
CA ASN A 154 4.61 13.46 12.60
C ASN A 154 3.57 14.14 11.70
N PHE A 155 3.01 13.42 10.74
CA PHE A 155 1.89 13.90 9.92
C PHE A 155 0.69 14.25 10.79
N ILE A 156 0.21 13.33 11.64
CA ILE A 156 -0.93 13.59 12.53
C ILE A 156 -0.68 14.82 13.41
N LYS A 157 0.49 14.92 14.04
CA LYS A 157 0.85 16.08 14.87
C LYS A 157 0.87 17.39 14.07
N LYS A 158 1.39 17.36 12.84
CA LYS A 158 1.50 18.52 11.95
C LYS A 158 0.13 19.00 11.47
N THR A 159 -0.81 18.09 11.22
CA THR A 159 -2.09 18.40 10.57
C THR A 159 -3.26 18.51 11.54
N THR A 160 -3.06 18.15 12.82
CA THR A 160 -4.08 18.32 13.86
C THR A 160 -4.04 19.76 14.41
N PRO A 161 -5.16 20.51 14.37
CA PRO A 161 -5.24 21.83 15.02
C PRO A 161 -4.90 21.75 16.51
N LYS A 162 -4.32 22.82 17.05
CA LYS A 162 -4.03 22.89 18.49
C LYS A 162 -5.33 22.84 19.31
N PRO A 163 -5.30 22.34 20.55
CA PRO A 163 -6.46 22.38 21.44
C PRO A 163 -7.04 23.80 21.53
N GLY A 164 -8.35 23.93 21.29
CA GLY A 164 -9.05 25.22 21.31
C GLY A 164 -8.79 26.13 20.11
N GLN A 165 -7.93 25.74 19.17
CA GLN A 165 -7.77 26.45 17.91
C GLN A 165 -8.90 26.04 16.97
N PRO A 166 -9.81 26.97 16.59
CA PRO A 166 -10.78 26.67 15.56
C PRO A 166 -10.05 26.38 14.26
N ALA A 167 -10.53 25.37 13.54
CA ALA A 167 -10.17 25.19 12.16
C ALA A 167 -10.57 26.49 11.42
N LYS A 168 -9.58 27.29 10.98
CA LYS A 168 -9.78 28.53 10.20
C LYS A 168 -8.99 28.48 8.89
N TYR A 169 -9.63 28.91 7.81
CA TYR A 169 -9.04 29.12 6.48
C TYR A 169 -8.16 30.37 6.47
#